data_AF-A0A928LV11-F1
#
_entry.id   AF-A0A928LV11-F1
#
_cell.length_a   1.000
_cell.length_b   1.000
_cell.length_c   1.000
_cell.angle_alpha   90.00
_cell.angle_beta   90.00
_cell.angle_gamma   90.00
#
_symmetry.space_group_name_H-M   'P 1'
#
loop_
_entity.id
_entity.type
_entity.pdbx_description
1 polymer ?
#
loop_
_entity_poly.entity_id
_entity_poly.type
_entity_poly.pdbx_seq_one_letter_code
_entity_poly.pdbx_strand_id
1 'polypeptide(L)'
;MKTYAWTVPGADGKDHAVSAAVSRWSRKLTVTVDGEVKAIRPTGRQKQGAVTDLTLPVGGRSCRLVAIGDEADLVLDGAYLGCGKPYLPYHTMPRWVLIFWGLCVILCFVGGVVSWVVGFIASLRCGRIAMSPFREKKEQMIACATTAIAAWTITLGTTLLIMTLFS
;
A
#
# COMPACT_ATOMS: atom_id res chain seq x y z
N MET A 1 9.74 9.19 4.98
CA MET A 1 10.17 8.35 3.84
C MET A 1 10.56 7.01 4.44
N LYS A 2 10.00 5.90 3.98
CA LYS A 2 10.30 4.57 4.54
C LYS A 2 11.33 3.91 3.65
N THR A 3 12.43 3.47 4.23
CA THR A 3 13.54 2.84 3.51
C THR A 3 13.56 1.36 3.85
N TYR A 4 13.73 0.55 2.83
CA TYR A 4 13.85 -0.89 2.90
C TYR A 4 15.20 -1.29 2.32
N ALA A 5 15.86 -2.27 2.92
CA ALA A 5 17.15 -2.78 2.47
C ALA A 5 17.12 -4.31 2.49
N TRP A 6 17.64 -4.92 1.43
CA TRP A 6 17.73 -6.36 1.25
C TRP A 6 19.11 -6.70 0.70
N THR A 7 19.65 -7.83 1.12
CA THR A 7 20.83 -8.45 0.54
C THR A 7 20.38 -9.58 -0.38
N VAL A 8 20.84 -9.54 -1.63
CA VAL A 8 20.51 -10.53 -2.65
C VAL A 8 21.79 -11.29 -3.04
N PRO A 9 21.83 -12.63 -2.91
CA PRO A 9 22.94 -13.41 -3.41
C PRO A 9 22.91 -13.38 -4.95
N GLY A 10 23.93 -12.78 -5.56
CA GLY A 10 24.10 -12.75 -7.01
C GLY A 10 24.38 -14.16 -7.56
N ALA A 11 24.04 -14.39 -8.82
CA ALA A 11 24.51 -15.58 -9.55
C ALA A 11 26.04 -15.63 -9.66
N ASP A 12 26.70 -14.48 -9.49
CA ASP A 12 28.14 -14.28 -9.52
C ASP A 12 28.86 -14.67 -8.20
N GLY A 13 28.11 -15.17 -7.19
CA GLY A 13 28.65 -15.57 -5.88
C GLY A 13 28.97 -14.41 -4.94
N LYS A 14 28.56 -13.18 -5.28
CA LYS A 14 28.69 -11.98 -4.43
C LYS A 14 27.32 -11.50 -3.95
N ASP A 15 27.28 -10.97 -2.73
CA ASP A 15 26.07 -10.37 -2.18
C ASP A 15 25.92 -8.93 -2.69
N HIS A 16 24.75 -8.64 -3.24
CA HIS A 16 24.37 -7.31 -3.73
C HIS A 16 23.40 -6.64 -2.75
N ALA A 17 23.65 -5.38 -2.43
CA ALA A 17 22.82 -4.60 -1.51
C ALA A 17 21.78 -3.80 -2.31
N VAL A 18 20.50 -4.14 -2.16
CA VAL A 18 19.38 -3.45 -2.80
C VAL A 18 18.64 -2.66 -1.73
N SER A 19 18.44 -1.36 -1.94
CA SER A 19 17.59 -0.55 -1.08
C SER A 19 16.51 0.18 -1.88
N ALA A 20 15.33 0.29 -1.29
CA ALA A 20 14.22 1.04 -1.86
C ALA A 20 13.70 2.05 -0.84
N ALA A 21 13.59 3.30 -1.26
CA ALA A 21 13.00 4.36 -0.46
C ALA A 21 11.66 4.79 -1.06
N VAL A 22 10.60 4.62 -0.28
CA VAL A 22 9.22 4.94 -0.68
C VAL A 22 8.74 6.16 0.09
N SER A 23 8.23 7.15 -0.65
CA SER A 23 7.60 8.33 -0.05
C SER A 23 6.07 8.21 -0.07
N ARG A 24 5.48 8.23 1.13
CA ARG A 24 4.03 8.20 1.36
C ARG A 24 3.29 9.40 0.75
N TRP A 25 3.95 10.56 0.67
CA TRP A 25 3.35 11.82 0.22
C TRP A 25 3.61 12.11 -1.26
N SER A 26 4.86 11.94 -1.73
CA SER A 26 5.22 12.25 -3.12
C SER A 26 5.05 11.06 -4.08
N ARG A 27 4.69 9.87 -3.58
CA ARG A 27 4.68 8.60 -4.33
C ARG A 27 5.97 8.32 -5.11
N LYS A 28 7.08 8.94 -4.68
CA LYS A 28 8.40 8.76 -5.26
C LYS A 28 8.95 7.43 -4.75
N LEU A 29 9.30 6.55 -5.69
CA LEU A 29 10.04 5.32 -5.45
C LEU A 29 11.48 5.57 -5.93
N THR A 30 12.43 5.54 -5.00
CA THR A 30 13.86 5.58 -5.33
C THR A 30 14.42 4.20 -5.07
N VAL A 31 15.09 3.62 -6.08
CA VAL A 31 15.75 2.32 -5.95
C VAL A 31 17.25 2.55 -6.02
N THR A 32 17.99 1.98 -5.10
CA THR A 32 19.45 2.04 -5.08
C THR A 32 19.98 0.62 -5.09
N VAL A 33 20.77 0.25 -6.09
CA VAL A 33 21.42 -1.06 -6.21
C VAL A 33 22.91 -0.84 -6.07
N ASP A 34 23.54 -1.45 -5.06
CA ASP A 34 24.99 -1.33 -4.78
C ASP A 34 25.53 0.11 -4.72
N GLY A 35 24.71 1.02 -4.18
CA GLY A 35 25.04 2.45 -4.07
C GLY A 35 24.68 3.29 -5.30
N GLU A 36 24.35 2.68 -6.45
CA GLU A 36 23.84 3.42 -7.61
C GLU A 36 22.34 3.69 -7.49
N VAL A 37 21.99 4.96 -7.40
CA VAL A 37 20.59 5.41 -7.38
C VAL A 37 20.01 5.32 -8.79
N LYS A 38 19.24 4.26 -9.05
CA LYS A 38 18.37 4.18 -10.23
C LYS A 38 17.01 4.77 -9.88
N ALA A 39 16.83 6.04 -10.22
CA ALA A 39 15.52 6.70 -10.19
C ALA A 39 14.66 6.16 -11.33
N ILE A 40 13.96 5.05 -11.10
CA ILE A 40 13.19 4.40 -12.16
C ILE A 40 11.78 4.96 -12.15
N ARG A 41 11.39 5.57 -13.28
CA ARG A 41 10.03 6.06 -13.51
C ARG A 41 9.21 4.88 -14.03
N PRO A 42 8.28 4.29 -13.24
CA PRO A 42 7.53 3.13 -13.69
C PRO A 42 6.66 3.49 -14.91
N THR A 43 6.68 2.64 -15.94
CA THR A 43 5.86 2.78 -17.15
C THR A 43 4.41 2.34 -16.90
N GLY A 44 3.47 2.73 -17.77
CA GLY A 44 2.03 2.54 -17.53
C GLY A 44 1.58 1.10 -17.23
N ARG A 45 2.26 0.06 -17.74
CA ARG A 45 1.99 -1.35 -17.41
C ARG A 45 2.58 -1.78 -16.06
N GLN A 46 3.62 -1.11 -15.58
CA GLN A 46 4.27 -1.36 -14.29
C GLN A 46 3.57 -0.65 -13.13
N LYS A 47 2.63 0.26 -13.42
CA LYS A 47 1.89 1.06 -12.43
C LYS A 47 0.38 0.88 -12.58
N GLN A 48 -0.21 0.04 -11.72
CA GLN A 48 -1.66 -0.09 -11.61
C GLN A 48 -2.13 0.53 -10.29
N GLY A 49 -2.70 1.73 -10.37
CA GLY A 49 -3.17 2.47 -9.20
C GLY A 49 -2.05 2.80 -8.21
N ALA A 50 -2.07 2.15 -7.04
CA ALA A 50 -1.08 2.31 -5.97
C ALA A 50 0.03 1.23 -5.99
N VAL A 51 -0.04 0.30 -6.94
CA VAL A 51 0.91 -0.81 -7.10
C VAL A 51 1.93 -0.45 -8.18
N THR A 52 3.21 -0.65 -7.87
CA THR A 52 4.33 -0.55 -8.79
C THR A 52 5.07 -1.88 -8.81
N ASP A 53 5.08 -2.58 -9.95
CA ASP A 53 5.83 -3.81 -10.14
C ASP A 53 6.95 -3.55 -11.15
N LEU A 54 8.19 -3.60 -10.66
CA LEU A 54 9.38 -3.23 -11.42
C LEU A 54 10.37 -4.39 -11.46
N THR A 55 10.63 -4.89 -12.66
CA THR A 55 11.69 -5.90 -12.86
C THR A 55 13.05 -5.22 -12.92
N LEU A 56 13.99 -5.70 -12.11
CA LEU A 56 15.35 -5.19 -11.95
C LEU A 56 16.35 -6.34 -12.10
N PRO A 57 17.30 -6.25 -13.03
CA PRO A 57 18.43 -7.18 -13.04
C PRO A 57 19.39 -6.83 -11.89
N VAL A 58 19.71 -7.82 -11.05
CA VAL A 58 20.68 -7.70 -9.94
C VAL A 58 21.60 -8.91 -9.99
N GLY A 59 22.91 -8.71 -10.15
CA GLY A 59 23.93 -9.79 -10.12
C GLY A 59 23.59 -11.01 -11.01
N GLY A 60 23.13 -10.77 -12.24
CA GLY A 60 22.73 -11.84 -13.19
C GLY A 60 21.36 -12.48 -12.96
N ARG A 61 20.61 -12.11 -11.91
CA ARG A 61 19.25 -12.60 -11.62
C ARG A 61 18.18 -11.53 -11.89
N SER A 62 17.01 -11.97 -12.36
CA SER A 62 15.85 -11.10 -12.51
C SER A 62 15.09 -10.97 -11.18
N CYS A 63 15.25 -9.85 -10.49
CA CYS A 63 14.48 -9.52 -9.29
C CYS A 63 13.25 -8.70 -9.67
N ARG A 64 12.17 -8.76 -8.88
CA ARG A 64 11.04 -7.82 -9.02
C ARG A 64 10.86 -7.02 -7.75
N LEU A 65 10.94 -5.71 -7.85
CA LEU A 65 10.59 -4.81 -6.77
C LEU A 65 9.09 -4.49 -6.87
N VAL A 66 8.35 -4.86 -5.83
CA VAL A 66 6.91 -4.60 -5.75
C VAL A 66 6.67 -3.57 -4.66
N ALA A 67 6.21 -2.38 -5.04
CA ALA A 67 5.84 -1.31 -4.12
C ALA A 67 4.32 -1.08 -4.13
N ILE A 68 3.71 -1.08 -2.96
CA ILE A 68 2.29 -0.77 -2.75
C ILE A 68 2.15 0.37 -1.75
N GLY A 69 1.76 1.54 -2.25
CA GLY A 69 1.59 2.72 -1.40
C GLY A 69 2.91 3.18 -0.79
N ASP A 70 3.07 2.99 0.52
CA ASP A 70 4.28 3.31 1.31
C ASP A 70 5.08 2.07 1.74
N GLU A 71 4.64 0.87 1.33
CA GLU A 71 5.32 -0.40 1.57
C GLU A 71 5.97 -0.90 0.29
N ALA A 72 7.19 -1.44 0.37
CA ALA A 72 7.88 -2.08 -0.76
C ALA A 72 8.58 -3.34 -0.29
N ASP A 73 8.65 -4.33 -1.17
CA ASP A 73 9.39 -5.56 -0.96
C ASP A 73 9.99 -6.08 -2.26
N LEU A 74 11.09 -6.82 -2.13
CA LEU A 74 11.82 -7.39 -3.24
C LEU A 74 11.44 -8.88 -3.39
N VAL A 75 11.10 -9.27 -4.61
CA VAL A 75 10.76 -10.65 -4.97
C VAL A 75 11.97 -11.24 -5.69
N LEU A 76 12.47 -12.34 -5.16
CA LEU A 76 13.52 -13.16 -5.75
C LEU A 76 12.96 -14.57 -5.93
N ASP A 77 13.18 -15.17 -7.10
CA ASP A 77 12.77 -16.55 -7.41
C ASP A 77 11.29 -16.86 -7.09
N GLY A 78 10.42 -15.84 -7.24
CA GLY A 78 8.98 -15.97 -7.02
C GLY A 78 8.53 -15.86 -5.55
N ALA A 79 9.41 -15.49 -4.62
CA ALA A 79 9.07 -15.24 -3.22
C ALA A 79 9.50 -13.85 -2.74
N TYR A 80 8.71 -13.25 -1.87
CA TYR A 80 9.02 -11.98 -1.20
C TYR A 80 10.14 -12.18 -0.17
N LEU A 81 11.23 -11.41 -0.25
CA LEU A 81 12.38 -11.52 0.66
C LEU A 81 12.04 -11.06 2.08
N GLY A 82 11.21 -10.02 2.24
CA GLY A 82 10.83 -9.52 3.57
C GLY A 82 9.83 -10.43 4.31
N CYS A 83 8.89 -11.03 3.57
CA CYS A 83 7.76 -11.77 4.17
C CYS A 83 7.83 -13.30 3.94
N GLY A 84 8.71 -13.79 3.07
CA GLY A 84 8.83 -15.21 2.72
C GLY A 84 7.65 -15.79 1.93
N LYS A 85 6.64 -14.98 1.60
CA LYS A 85 5.42 -15.44 0.92
C LYS A 85 5.64 -15.60 -0.59
N PRO A 86 4.99 -16.57 -1.24
CA PRO A 86 5.03 -16.70 -2.70
C PRO A 86 4.37 -15.47 -3.35
N TYR A 87 4.97 -14.99 -4.42
CA TYR A 87 4.44 -13.90 -5.23
C TYR A 87 3.21 -14.40 -5.99
N LEU A 88 2.03 -13.89 -5.62
CA LEU A 88 0.82 -14.08 -6.41
C LEU A 88 0.61 -12.84 -7.30
N PRO A 89 0.37 -13.02 -8.62
CA PRO A 89 0.03 -11.91 -9.49
C PRO A 89 -1.27 -11.25 -9.02
N TYR A 90 -1.25 -9.91 -8.98
CA TYR A 90 -2.36 -9.06 -8.54
C TYR A 90 -3.56 -9.21 -9.47
N HIS A 91 -4.49 -10.10 -9.12
CA HIS A 91 -5.71 -10.26 -9.92
C HIS A 91 -7.00 -10.24 -9.08
N THR A 92 -6.96 -10.53 -7.78
CA THR A 92 -8.21 -10.71 -7.03
C THR A 92 -8.24 -9.85 -5.78
N MET A 93 -8.90 -8.69 -5.86
CA MET A 93 -9.28 -7.95 -4.65
C MET A 93 -10.16 -8.86 -3.78
N PRO A 94 -9.85 -9.01 -2.48
CA PRO A 94 -10.61 -9.91 -1.65
C PRO A 94 -12.01 -9.34 -1.36
N ARG A 95 -13.05 -10.17 -1.49
CA ARG A 95 -14.46 -9.73 -1.41
C ARG A 95 -14.83 -9.09 -0.07
N TRP A 96 -14.13 -9.43 1.02
CA TRP A 96 -14.37 -8.84 2.35
C TRP A 96 -14.18 -7.32 2.37
N VAL A 97 -13.38 -6.77 1.45
CA VAL A 97 -13.11 -5.32 1.33
C VAL A 97 -14.34 -4.57 0.84
N LEU A 98 -15.19 -5.22 0.04
CA LEU A 98 -16.43 -4.64 -0.45
C LEU A 98 -17.37 -4.28 0.72
N ILE A 99 -17.33 -5.04 1.81
CA ILE A 99 -18.11 -4.76 3.02
C ILE A 99 -17.64 -3.43 3.65
N PHE A 100 -16.32 -3.25 3.79
CA PHE A 100 -15.75 -2.01 4.33
C PHE A 100 -15.97 -0.82 3.40
N TRP A 101 -15.89 -1.02 2.09
CA TRP A 101 -16.26 0.00 1.11
C TRP A 101 -17.72 0.39 1.21
N GLY A 102 -18.64 -0.58 1.32
CA GLY A 102 -20.06 -0.32 1.55
C GLY A 102 -20.29 0.51 2.81
N LEU A 103 -19.63 0.15 3.92
CA LEU A 103 -19.73 0.89 5.18
C LEU A 103 -19.22 2.33 5.06
N CYS A 104 -18.15 2.55 4.30
CA CYS A 104 -17.61 3.90 4.03
C CYS A 104 -18.50 4.72 3.09
N VAL A 105 -19.21 4.08 2.16
CA VAL A 105 -20.15 4.77 1.26
C VAL A 105 -21.39 5.21 2.02
N ILE A 106 -21.91 4.39 2.94
CA ILE A 106 -23.03 4.78 3.81
C ILE A 106 -22.68 6.03 4.61
N LEU A 107 -21.44 6.10 5.12
CA LEU A 107 -20.94 7.26 5.85
C LEU A 107 -21.10 8.57 5.05
N CYS A 108 -20.86 8.55 3.72
CA CYS A 108 -21.00 9.72 2.86
C CYS A 108 -22.41 10.35 2.90
N PHE A 109 -23.45 9.59 3.23
CA PHE A 109 -24.82 10.10 3.25
C PHE A 109 -25.25 10.64 4.63
N VAL A 110 -24.46 10.46 5.70
CA VAL A 110 -24.90 10.72 7.08
C VAL A 110 -24.65 12.17 7.53
N GLY A 111 -23.53 12.79 7.16
CA GLY A 111 -23.12 14.10 7.70
C GLY A 111 -22.62 15.09 6.65
N GLY A 112 -23.26 15.12 5.47
CA GLY A 112 -23.00 16.10 4.42
C GLY A 112 -21.58 16.07 3.85
N VAL A 113 -21.05 17.24 3.47
CA VAL A 113 -19.77 17.39 2.73
C VAL A 113 -18.57 16.83 3.51
N VAL A 114 -18.54 16.99 4.83
CA VAL A 114 -17.45 16.46 5.68
C VAL A 114 -17.42 14.93 5.61
N SER A 115 -18.59 14.31 5.62
CA SER A 115 -18.70 12.85 5.56
C SER A 115 -18.31 12.28 4.19
N TRP A 116 -18.57 13.03 3.13
CA TRP A 116 -18.09 12.69 1.78
C TRP A 116 -16.56 12.65 1.72
N VAL A 117 -15.89 13.67 2.24
CA VAL A 117 -14.43 13.74 2.21
C VAL A 117 -13.82 12.63 3.07
N VAL A 118 -14.34 12.44 4.29
CA VAL A 118 -13.86 11.41 5.21
C VAL A 118 -14.10 10.00 4.66
N GLY A 119 -15.30 9.72 4.15
CA GLY A 119 -15.67 8.43 3.55
C GLY A 119 -14.83 8.10 2.31
N PHE A 120 -14.57 9.08 1.45
CA PHE A 120 -13.72 8.89 0.27
C PHE A 120 -12.27 8.57 0.66
N ILE A 121 -11.69 9.31 1.60
CA ILE A 121 -10.32 9.07 2.08
C ILE A 121 -10.24 7.69 2.77
N ALA A 122 -11.21 7.34 3.61
CA ALA A 122 -11.27 6.05 4.28
C ALA A 122 -11.38 4.88 3.30
N SER A 123 -12.18 5.02 2.23
CA SER A 123 -12.34 4.02 1.17
C SER A 123 -11.02 3.77 0.42
N LEU A 124 -10.31 4.84 0.03
CA LEU A 124 -8.99 4.73 -0.61
C LEU A 124 -7.96 4.05 0.28
N ARG A 125 -8.02 4.30 1.60
CA ARG A 125 -7.13 3.68 2.58
C ARG A 125 -7.42 2.20 2.75
N CYS A 126 -8.69 1.82 2.87
CA CYS A 126 -9.10 0.41 2.95
C CYS A 126 -8.69 -0.36 1.70
N GLY A 127 -8.88 0.21 0.51
CA GLY A 127 -8.43 -0.41 -0.74
C GLY A 127 -6.92 -0.65 -0.77
N ARG A 128 -6.12 0.30 -0.28
CA ARG A 128 -4.65 0.13 -0.18
C ARG A 128 -4.25 -0.94 0.82
N ILE A 129 -4.84 -0.95 2.01
CA ILE A 129 -4.55 -1.96 3.05
C ILE A 129 -4.91 -3.35 2.57
N ALA A 130 -6.05 -3.49 1.88
CA ALA A 130 -6.47 -4.77 1.35
C ALA A 130 -5.56 -5.34 0.25
N MET A 131 -4.89 -4.44 -0.48
CA MET A 131 -3.96 -4.81 -1.53
C MET A 131 -2.55 -5.08 -1.02
N SER A 132 -2.19 -4.75 0.23
CA SER A 132 -0.82 -4.96 0.70
C SER A 132 -0.56 -6.44 1.02
N PRO A 133 0.27 -7.17 0.24
CA PRO A 133 0.58 -8.59 0.50
C PRO A 133 1.43 -8.79 1.76
N PHE A 134 1.99 -7.69 2.28
CA PHE A 134 2.93 -7.65 3.39
C PHE A 134 2.28 -7.94 4.74
N ARG A 135 0.95 -7.83 4.84
CA ARG A 135 0.19 -8.07 6.08
C ARG A 135 -0.55 -9.38 6.03
N GLU A 136 -0.77 -9.98 7.20
CA GLU A 136 -1.70 -11.11 7.28
C GLU A 136 -3.15 -10.64 7.08
N LYS A 137 -4.03 -11.54 6.60
CA LYS A 137 -5.45 -11.23 6.41
C LYS A 137 -6.10 -10.65 7.68
N LYS A 138 -5.71 -11.15 8.86
CA LYS A 138 -6.19 -10.67 10.16
C LYS A 138 -5.77 -9.23 10.42
N GLU A 139 -4.51 -8.90 10.16
CA GLU A 139 -3.98 -7.54 10.33
C GLU A 139 -4.60 -6.55 9.33
N GLN A 140 -4.83 -6.98 8.09
CA GLN A 140 -5.54 -6.18 7.09
C GLN A 140 -6.98 -5.88 7.55
N MET A 141 -7.70 -6.88 8.05
CA MET A 141 -9.06 -6.70 8.57
C MET A 141 -9.08 -5.76 9.78
N ILE A 142 -8.15 -5.91 10.73
CA ILE A 142 -8.06 -5.02 11.89
C ILE A 142 -7.78 -3.59 11.44
N ALA A 143 -6.82 -3.38 10.53
CA ALA A 143 -6.50 -2.05 10.01
C ALA A 143 -7.66 -1.40 9.23
N CYS A 144 -8.44 -2.18 8.49
CA CYS A 144 -9.67 -1.69 7.85
C CYS A 144 -10.76 -1.36 8.87
N ALA A 145 -10.95 -2.19 9.90
CA ALA A 145 -11.91 -1.95 10.96
C ALA A 145 -11.56 -0.69 11.77
N THR A 146 -10.30 -0.48 12.15
CA THR A 146 -9.88 0.73 12.87
C THR A 146 -10.08 1.98 12.01
N THR A 147 -9.78 1.92 10.71
CA THR A 147 -10.00 3.03 9.78
C THR A 147 -11.49 3.37 9.64
N ALA A 148 -12.34 2.35 9.53
CA ALA A 148 -13.79 2.53 9.47
C ALA A 148 -14.32 3.15 10.77
N ILE A 149 -13.99 2.59 11.94
CA ILE A 149 -14.44 3.10 13.24
C ILE A 149 -14.02 4.56 13.42
N ALA A 150 -12.77 4.90 13.10
CA ALA A 150 -12.28 6.28 13.19
C ALA A 150 -13.05 7.23 12.25
N ALA A 151 -13.40 6.79 11.04
CA ALA A 151 -14.20 7.59 10.11
C ALA A 151 -15.61 7.86 10.67
N TRP A 152 -16.23 6.85 11.27
CA TRP A 152 -17.54 6.95 11.92
C TRP A 152 -17.52 7.89 13.13
N THR A 153 -16.53 7.79 14.01
CA THR A 153 -16.44 8.67 15.19
C THR A 153 -16.20 10.12 14.81
N ILE A 154 -15.36 10.40 13.81
CA ILE A 154 -15.14 11.76 13.30
C ILE A 154 -16.44 12.32 12.73
N THR A 155 -17.15 11.52 11.93
CA THR A 155 -18.41 11.96 11.30
C THR A 155 -19.47 12.28 12.33
N LEU A 156 -19.74 11.35 13.26
CA LEU A 156 -20.73 11.54 14.33
C LEU A 156 -20.36 12.72 15.24
N GLY A 157 -19.07 12.89 15.56
CA GLY A 157 -18.61 14.03 16.34
C GLY A 157 -18.87 15.36 15.63
N THR A 158 -18.60 15.45 14.33
CA THR A 158 -18.87 16.66 13.56
C THR A 158 -20.36 16.96 13.43
N THR A 159 -21.21 15.93 13.23
CA THR A 159 -22.66 16.13 13.17
C THR A 159 -23.23 16.60 14.50
N LEU A 160 -22.77 16.02 15.62
CA LEU A 160 -23.20 16.44 16.96
C LEU A 160 -22.79 17.87 17.27
N LEU A 161 -21.56 18.25 16.93
CA LEU A 161 -21.06 19.62 17.12
C LEU A 161 -21.89 20.64 16.32
N ILE A 162 -22.24 20.32 15.08
CA ILE A 162 -23.12 21.16 14.26
C ILE A 162 -24.49 21.29 14.95
N MET A 163 -25.09 20.20 15.40
CA MET A 163 -26.39 20.25 16.09
C MET A 163 -26.35 21.13 17.34
N THR A 164 -25.26 21.11 18.12
CA THR A 164 -25.11 21.97 19.31
C THR A 164 -24.86 23.45 19.00
N LEU A 165 -24.30 23.78 17.84
CA LEU A 165 -24.05 25.18 17.45
C LEU A 165 -25.27 25.87 16.86
N PHE A 166 -26.24 25.11 16.33
CA PHE A 166 -27.43 25.61 15.66
C PHE A 166 -28.73 25.35 16.45
N SER A 167 -28.64 24.85 17.68
CA SER A 167 -29.77 24.69 18.62
C SER A 167 -29.73 25.74 19.72
#